data_AF-A0A7V9TBL3-F1
#
_entry.id   AF-A0A7V9TBL3-F1
#
_cell.length_a   1.000
_cell.length_b   1.000
_cell.length_c   1.000
_cell.angle_alpha   90.00
_cell.angle_beta   90.00
_cell.angle_gamma   90.00
#
_symmetry.space_group_name_H-M   'P 1'
#
loop_
_entity.id
_entity.type
_entity.pdbx_description
1 polymer ?
#
loop_
_entity_poly.entity_id
_entity_poly.type
_entity_poly.pdbx_seq_one_letter_code
_entity_poly.pdbx_strand_id
1 'polypeptide(L)'
;MNSPQSVNELVERGREAAARGAWREAYDLLVATDSAELSPEDLELIGEATSWTGPTEHCIEVRERAYSAYLARGDRRSAARLALDLVRDHGFARATSVAAGWYKRAERLLEEEPECCEHGYLARRQGFAADARGDTSEARQHLRRALG
;
A
#
# COMPACT_ATOMS: atom_id res chain seq x y z
N MET A 1 -12.11 33.51 -11.35
CA MET A 1 -12.57 32.43 -12.26
C MET A 1 -11.44 31.43 -12.35
N ASN A 2 -11.53 30.30 -11.64
CA ASN A 2 -10.57 29.21 -11.82
C ASN A 2 -10.98 28.42 -13.05
N SER A 3 -10.13 28.39 -14.07
CA SER A 3 -10.27 27.47 -15.19
C SER A 3 -10.28 26.03 -14.65
N PRO A 4 -11.09 25.11 -15.20
CA PRO A 4 -10.98 23.70 -14.84
C PRO A 4 -9.57 23.22 -15.19
N GLN A 5 -8.79 22.84 -14.18
CA GLN A 5 -7.47 22.27 -14.39
C GLN A 5 -7.64 20.94 -15.11
N SER A 6 -6.82 20.68 -16.13
CA SER A 6 -6.87 19.39 -16.82
C SER A 6 -6.42 18.28 -15.85
N VAL A 7 -6.96 17.07 -16.01
CA VAL A 7 -6.59 15.93 -15.14
C VAL A 7 -5.08 15.74 -15.07
N ASN A 8 -4.40 15.83 -16.23
CA ASN A 8 -2.94 15.69 -16.28
C ASN A 8 -2.21 16.75 -15.45
N GLU A 9 -2.73 17.98 -15.36
CA GLU A 9 -2.14 19.06 -14.56
C GLU A 9 -2.31 18.82 -13.05
N LEU A 10 -3.44 18.26 -12.63
CA LEU A 10 -3.67 17.89 -11.23
C LEU A 10 -2.74 16.74 -10.81
N VAL A 11 -2.59 15.73 -11.66
CA VAL A 11 -1.71 14.59 -11.40
C VAL A 11 -0.25 15.03 -11.29
N GLU A 12 0.27 15.81 -12.24
CA GLU A 12 1.65 16.28 -12.19
C GLU A 12 1.93 17.12 -10.94
N ARG A 13 1.04 18.05 -10.59
CA ARG A 13 1.18 18.83 -9.35
C ARG A 13 1.11 17.96 -8.10
N GLY A 14 0.28 16.91 -8.11
CA GLY A 14 0.20 15.92 -7.04
C GLY A 14 1.52 15.17 -6.86
N ARG A 15 2.14 14.73 -7.97
CA ARG A 15 3.46 14.09 -7.99
C ARG A 15 4.54 15.02 -7.46
N GLU A 16 4.58 16.27 -7.93
CA GLU A 16 5.54 17.27 -7.45
C GLU A 16 5.36 17.55 -5.96
N ALA A 17 4.12 17.58 -5.46
CA ALA A 17 3.80 17.77 -4.04
C ALA A 17 4.32 16.60 -3.20
N ALA A 18 4.12 15.37 -3.66
CA ALA A 18 4.67 14.19 -3.02
C ALA A 18 6.21 14.23 -2.99
N ALA A 19 6.85 14.58 -4.12
CA ALA A 19 8.31 14.63 -4.23
C ALA A 19 8.98 15.60 -3.23
N ARG A 20 8.28 16.67 -2.83
CA ARG A 20 8.75 17.63 -1.81
C ARG A 20 8.23 17.35 -0.39
N GLY A 21 7.53 16.23 -0.18
CA GLY A 21 6.97 15.84 1.12
C GLY A 21 5.72 16.62 1.54
N ALA A 22 5.08 17.36 0.62
CA ALA A 22 3.82 18.07 0.85
C ALA A 22 2.62 17.11 0.77
N TRP A 23 2.60 16.08 1.64
CA TRP A 23 1.69 14.93 1.56
C TRP A 23 0.21 15.32 1.56
N ARG A 24 -0.18 16.34 2.34
CA ARG A 24 -1.55 16.86 2.36
C ARG A 24 -1.96 17.41 0.98
N GLU A 25 -1.10 18.20 0.37
CA GLU A 25 -1.33 18.78 -0.96
C GLU A 25 -1.37 17.69 -2.04
N ALA A 26 -0.43 16.74 -1.98
CA ALA A 26 -0.40 15.60 -2.89
C ALA A 26 -1.71 14.80 -2.81
N TYR A 27 -2.16 14.49 -1.59
CA TYR A 27 -3.42 13.81 -1.37
C TYR A 27 -4.58 14.57 -1.99
N ASP A 28 -4.77 15.84 -1.63
CA ASP A 28 -5.90 16.66 -2.05
C ASP A 28 -5.94 16.83 -3.60
N LEU A 29 -4.78 16.87 -4.27
CA LEU A 29 -4.68 16.95 -5.74
C LEU A 29 -4.98 15.62 -6.43
N LEU A 30 -4.44 14.51 -5.91
CA LEU A 30 -4.59 13.19 -6.53
C LEU A 30 -5.99 12.61 -6.33
N VAL A 31 -6.60 12.79 -5.16
CA VAL A 31 -8.00 12.37 -4.89
C VAL A 31 -9.03 13.12 -5.71
N ALA A 32 -8.72 14.35 -6.14
CA ALA A 32 -9.58 15.14 -7.02
C ALA A 32 -9.61 14.62 -8.46
N THR A 33 -8.71 13.69 -8.80
CA THR A 33 -8.63 13.05 -10.12
C THR A 33 -9.41 11.75 -10.12
N ASP A 34 -10.08 11.41 -11.23
CA ASP A 34 -10.65 10.07 -11.36
C ASP A 34 -9.52 9.03 -11.29
N SER A 35 -9.60 8.17 -10.29
CA SER A 35 -8.76 6.99 -10.12
C SER A 35 -8.62 6.08 -11.35
N ALA A 36 -9.47 6.20 -12.37
CA ALA A 36 -9.31 5.50 -13.66
C ALA A 36 -8.23 6.13 -14.55
N GLU A 37 -7.94 7.41 -14.33
CA GLU A 37 -6.93 8.20 -15.05
C GLU A 37 -5.58 8.22 -14.31
N LEU A 38 -5.55 7.73 -13.06
CA LEU A 38 -4.34 7.64 -12.25
C LEU A 38 -3.54 6.38 -12.59
N SER A 39 -2.22 6.53 -12.65
CA SER A 39 -1.34 5.38 -12.76
C SER A 39 -1.28 4.62 -11.41
N PRO A 40 -0.86 3.35 -11.41
CA PRO A 40 -0.66 2.61 -10.16
C PRO A 40 0.28 3.34 -9.19
N GLU A 41 1.30 4.01 -9.71
CA GLU A 41 2.26 4.81 -8.94
C GLU A 41 1.58 6.05 -8.31
N ASP A 42 0.64 6.69 -9.01
CA ASP A 42 -0.12 7.83 -8.45
C ASP A 42 -1.05 7.38 -7.31
N LEU A 43 -1.67 6.21 -7.46
CA LEU A 43 -2.53 5.63 -6.43
C LEU A 43 -1.72 5.26 -5.18
N GLU A 44 -0.46 4.86 -5.35
CA GLU A 44 0.44 4.64 -4.22
C GLU A 44 0.77 5.91 -3.45
N LEU A 45 0.93 7.06 -4.14
CA LEU A 45 1.15 8.34 -3.48
C LEU A 45 -0.04 8.76 -2.60
N ILE A 46 -1.28 8.45 -3.02
CA ILE A 46 -2.48 8.61 -2.18
C ILE A 46 -2.39 7.71 -0.94
N GLY A 47 -1.97 6.47 -1.13
CA GLY A 47 -1.74 5.50 -0.05
C GLY A 47 -0.68 5.99 0.95
N GLU A 48 0.41 6.55 0.46
CA GLU A 48 1.51 7.05 1.31
C GLU A 48 1.08 8.28 2.10
N ALA A 49 0.39 9.23 1.47
CA ALA A 49 -0.10 10.43 2.14
C ALA A 49 -1.11 10.14 3.28
N THR A 50 -1.78 8.99 3.24
CA THR A 50 -2.78 8.56 4.25
C THR A 50 -2.20 7.66 5.35
N SER A 51 -0.92 7.26 5.24
CA SER A 51 -0.27 6.37 6.19
C SER A 51 -0.13 6.94 7.61
N TRP A 52 -0.17 8.27 7.76
CA TRP A 52 -0.02 8.98 9.04
C TRP A 52 -1.34 9.49 9.64
N THR A 53 -2.36 9.68 8.82
CA THR A 53 -3.69 10.18 9.25
C THR A 53 -4.67 9.06 9.57
N GLY A 54 -4.34 7.82 9.20
CA GLY A 54 -5.19 6.65 9.32
C GLY A 54 -5.92 6.36 8.00
N PRO A 55 -6.13 5.08 7.66
CA PRO A 55 -6.79 4.71 6.40
C PRO A 55 -8.26 5.13 6.42
N THR A 56 -8.69 5.84 5.39
CA THR A 56 -10.11 6.05 5.08
C THR A 56 -10.60 4.91 4.19
N GLU A 57 -11.93 4.70 4.11
CA GLU A 57 -12.52 3.74 3.14
C GLU A 57 -12.03 4.03 1.72
N HIS A 58 -11.92 5.31 1.36
CA HIS A 58 -11.39 5.73 0.06
C HIS A 58 -9.92 5.32 -0.17
N CYS A 59 -9.07 5.35 0.85
CA CYS A 59 -7.68 4.87 0.75
C CYS A 59 -7.64 3.36 0.44
N ILE A 60 -8.50 2.58 1.09
CA ILE A 60 -8.62 1.14 0.86
C ILE A 60 -9.02 0.88 -0.60
N GLU A 61 -10.08 1.53 -1.09
CA GLU A 61 -10.55 1.40 -2.48
C GLU A 61 -9.44 1.76 -3.50
N VAL A 62 -8.73 2.86 -3.27
CA VAL A 62 -7.61 3.30 -4.12
C VAL A 62 -6.50 2.25 -4.17
N ARG A 63 -6.13 1.67 -3.02
CA ARG A 63 -5.11 0.60 -2.94
C ARG A 63 -5.55 -0.70 -3.61
N GLU A 64 -6.82 -1.08 -3.51
CA GLU A 64 -7.37 -2.27 -4.19
C GLU A 64 -7.33 -2.12 -5.71
N ARG A 65 -7.58 -0.90 -6.22
CA ARG A 65 -7.44 -0.58 -7.66
C ARG A 65 -5.99 -0.64 -8.12
N ALA A 66 -5.08 -0.04 -7.37
CA ALA A 66 -3.65 -0.08 -7.66
C ALA A 66 -3.14 -1.53 -7.66
N TYR A 67 -3.56 -2.34 -6.70
CA TYR A 67 -3.25 -3.77 -6.63
C TYR A 67 -3.66 -4.49 -7.91
N SER A 68 -4.91 -4.27 -8.34
CA SER A 68 -5.46 -4.89 -9.55
C SER A 68 -4.70 -4.46 -10.82
N ALA A 69 -4.29 -3.19 -10.89
CA ALA A 69 -3.55 -2.65 -12.00
C ALA A 69 -2.10 -3.18 -12.09
N TYR A 70 -1.38 -3.30 -10.97
CA TYR A 70 -0.06 -3.94 -10.95
C TYR A 70 -0.13 -5.43 -11.29
N LEU A 71 -1.16 -6.13 -10.80
CA LEU A 71 -1.37 -7.53 -11.14
C LEU A 71 -1.63 -7.72 -12.64
N ALA A 72 -2.44 -6.84 -13.25
CA ALA A 72 -2.69 -6.86 -14.69
C ALA A 72 -1.44 -6.56 -15.52
N ARG A 73 -0.51 -5.76 -14.99
CA ARG A 73 0.81 -5.49 -15.60
C ARG A 73 1.83 -6.61 -15.39
N GLY A 74 1.52 -7.62 -14.57
CA GLY A 74 2.46 -8.69 -14.19
C GLY A 74 3.51 -8.27 -13.16
N ASP A 75 3.39 -7.07 -12.57
CA ASP A 75 4.29 -6.61 -11.51
C ASP A 75 3.84 -7.18 -10.15
N ARG A 76 4.25 -8.43 -9.91
CA ARG A 76 3.90 -9.19 -8.71
C ARG A 76 4.44 -8.54 -7.44
N ARG A 77 5.62 -7.91 -7.49
CA ARG A 77 6.27 -7.28 -6.34
C ARG A 77 5.49 -6.05 -5.88
N SER A 78 5.14 -5.14 -6.78
CA SER A 78 4.32 -3.98 -6.42
C SER A 78 2.92 -4.39 -5.95
N ALA A 79 2.31 -5.39 -6.60
CA ALA A 79 1.04 -5.96 -6.13
C ALA A 79 1.14 -6.57 -4.72
N ALA A 80 2.22 -7.29 -4.40
CA ALA A 80 2.43 -7.85 -3.07
C ALA A 80 2.59 -6.74 -2.01
N ARG A 81 3.32 -5.67 -2.32
CA ARG A 81 3.50 -4.52 -1.43
C ARG A 81 2.16 -3.86 -1.09
N LEU A 82 1.31 -3.61 -2.09
CA LEU A 82 -0.03 -3.08 -1.88
C LEU A 82 -0.94 -4.02 -1.08
N ALA A 83 -0.84 -5.33 -1.32
CA ALA A 83 -1.58 -6.31 -0.53
C ALA A 83 -1.16 -6.23 0.96
N LEU A 84 0.13 -6.09 1.26
CA LEU A 84 0.63 -5.93 2.63
C LEU A 84 0.15 -4.62 3.30
N ASP A 85 0.06 -3.54 2.54
CA ASP A 85 -0.56 -2.31 3.02
C ASP A 85 -2.05 -2.49 3.31
N LEU A 86 -2.81 -3.19 2.46
CA LEU A 86 -4.21 -3.53 2.72
C LEU A 86 -4.39 -4.39 3.97
N VAL A 87 -3.45 -5.30 4.29
CA VAL A 87 -3.45 -5.99 5.58
C VAL A 87 -3.35 -4.99 6.74
N ARG A 88 -2.54 -3.93 6.60
CA ARG A 88 -2.39 -2.90 7.65
C ARG A 88 -3.72 -2.16 7.82
N ASP A 89 -4.29 -1.73 6.71
CA ASP A 89 -5.45 -0.85 6.71
C ASP A 89 -6.70 -1.56 7.25
N HIS A 90 -6.95 -2.79 6.81
CA HIS A 90 -8.00 -3.63 7.39
C HIS A 90 -7.72 -4.05 8.84
N GLY A 91 -6.45 -4.15 9.24
CA GLY A 91 -6.06 -4.36 10.63
C GLY A 91 -6.50 -3.20 11.53
N PHE A 92 -6.27 -1.96 11.10
CA PHE A 92 -6.75 -0.76 11.81
C PHE A 92 -8.29 -0.69 11.85
N ALA A 93 -8.97 -1.08 10.77
CA ALA A 93 -10.43 -1.18 10.71
C ALA A 93 -11.01 -2.37 11.51
N ARG A 94 -10.18 -3.18 12.18
CA ARG A 94 -10.55 -4.41 12.91
C ARG A 94 -11.25 -5.47 12.03
N ALA A 95 -11.06 -5.40 10.71
CA ALA A 95 -11.57 -6.35 9.73
C ALA A 95 -10.57 -7.51 9.51
N THR A 96 -10.37 -8.31 10.56
CA THR A 96 -9.29 -9.31 10.63
C THR A 96 -9.37 -10.41 9.56
N SER A 97 -10.57 -10.83 9.17
CA SER A 97 -10.79 -11.83 8.12
C SER A 97 -10.37 -11.30 6.74
N VAL A 98 -10.68 -10.04 6.43
CA VAL A 98 -10.29 -9.38 5.18
C VAL A 98 -8.77 -9.18 5.14
N ALA A 99 -8.19 -8.72 6.25
CA ALA A 99 -6.74 -8.60 6.40
C ALA A 99 -6.02 -9.95 6.16
N ALA A 100 -6.54 -11.06 6.70
CA ALA A 100 -5.98 -12.39 6.47
C ALA A 100 -6.06 -12.83 5.00
N GLY A 101 -7.13 -12.46 4.29
CA GLY A 101 -7.28 -12.71 2.86
C GLY A 101 -6.25 -11.96 2.01
N TRP A 102 -5.95 -10.71 2.36
CA TRP A 102 -4.90 -9.93 1.69
C TRP A 102 -3.50 -10.46 2.00
N TYR A 103 -3.27 -10.90 3.24
CA TYR A 103 -2.00 -11.49 3.65
C TYR A 103 -1.66 -12.73 2.82
N LYS A 104 -2.62 -13.67 2.65
CA LYS A 104 -2.43 -14.85 1.79
C LYS A 104 -2.17 -14.52 0.33
N ARG A 105 -2.72 -13.40 -0.18
CA ARG A 105 -2.43 -12.93 -1.55
C ARG A 105 -0.99 -12.43 -1.66
N ALA A 106 -0.51 -11.68 -0.66
CA ALA A 106 0.87 -11.21 -0.63
C ALA A 106 1.87 -12.39 -0.56
N GLU A 107 1.61 -13.38 0.30
CA GLU A 107 2.45 -14.60 0.39
C GLU A 107 2.59 -15.30 -0.97
N ARG A 108 1.46 -15.61 -1.61
CA ARG A 108 1.46 -16.31 -2.90
C ARG A 108 2.13 -15.53 -4.04
N LEU A 109 2.02 -14.20 -4.03
CA LEU A 109 2.70 -13.38 -5.04
C LEU A 109 4.22 -13.39 -4.87
N LEU A 110 4.69 -13.45 -3.62
CA LEU A 110 6.12 -13.43 -3.31
C LEU A 110 6.77 -14.81 -3.38
N GLU A 111 6.03 -15.91 -3.14
CA GLU A 111 6.53 -17.28 -3.31
C GLU A 111 7.14 -17.56 -4.70
N GLU A 112 6.66 -16.86 -5.73
CA GLU A 112 7.11 -17.02 -7.11
C GLU A 112 8.23 -16.03 -7.50
N GLU A 113 8.56 -15.08 -6.63
CA GLU A 113 9.60 -14.07 -6.86
C GLU A 113 10.91 -14.45 -6.14
N PRO A 114 12.08 -14.10 -6.70
CA PRO A 114 13.33 -14.14 -5.96
C PRO A 114 13.28 -13.24 -4.71
N GLU A 115 14.15 -13.51 -3.73
CA GLU A 115 14.24 -12.71 -2.51
C GLU A 115 14.42 -11.21 -2.82
N CYS A 116 13.59 -10.38 -2.19
CA CYS A 116 13.47 -8.95 -2.47
C CYS A 116 12.98 -8.18 -1.23
N CYS A 117 12.97 -6.85 -1.29
CA CYS A 117 12.54 -6.00 -0.17
C CYS A 117 11.13 -6.32 0.35
N GLU A 118 10.22 -6.74 -0.52
CA GLU A 118 8.85 -7.12 -0.15
C GLU A 118 8.80 -8.37 0.74
N HIS A 119 9.75 -9.29 0.61
CA HIS A 119 9.91 -10.42 1.53
C HIS A 119 10.23 -9.94 2.95
N GLY A 120 11.03 -8.89 3.09
CA GLY A 120 11.30 -8.27 4.38
C GLY A 120 10.05 -7.65 5.01
N TYR A 121 9.20 -7.00 4.20
CA TYR A 121 7.92 -6.48 4.67
C TYR A 121 6.96 -7.60 5.12
N LEU A 122 6.90 -8.70 4.36
CA LEU A 122 6.12 -9.88 4.73
C LEU A 122 6.62 -10.48 6.05
N ALA A 123 7.93 -10.64 6.20
CA ALA A 123 8.55 -11.14 7.43
C ALA A 123 8.23 -10.23 8.62
N ARG A 124 8.27 -8.90 8.46
CA ARG A 124 7.86 -7.98 9.53
C ARG A 124 6.41 -8.21 9.97
N ARG A 125 5.49 -8.50 9.05
CA ARG A 125 4.09 -8.79 9.39
C ARG A 125 3.94 -10.12 10.13
N GLN A 126 4.67 -11.15 9.72
CA GLN A 126 4.74 -12.43 10.45
C GLN A 126 5.23 -12.21 11.88
N GLY A 127 6.25 -11.36 12.05
CA GLY A 127 6.79 -10.99 13.34
C GLY A 127 5.75 -10.38 14.28
N PHE A 128 5.00 -9.38 13.80
CA PHE A 128 3.94 -8.74 14.59
C PHE A 128 2.75 -9.68 14.87
N ALA A 129 2.40 -10.56 13.94
CA ALA A 129 1.33 -11.54 14.15
C ALA A 129 1.72 -12.57 15.22
N ALA A 130 2.97 -13.04 15.23
CA ALA A 130 3.48 -13.94 16.24
C ALA A 130 3.53 -13.26 17.63
N ASP A 131 3.98 -12.00 17.69
CA ASP A 131 4.00 -11.22 18.93
C ASP A 131 2.59 -11.03 19.52
N ALA A 132 1.60 -10.70 18.68
CA ALA A 132 0.20 -10.58 19.10
C ALA A 132 -0.41 -11.90 19.65
N ARG A 133 0.15 -13.06 19.29
CA ARG A 133 -0.20 -14.38 19.83
C ARG A 133 0.62 -14.77 21.06
N GLY A 134 1.59 -13.95 21.46
CA GLY A 134 2.52 -14.21 22.57
C GLY A 134 3.73 -15.09 22.22
N ASP A 135 3.96 -15.39 20.93
CA ASP A 135 5.11 -16.19 20.51
C ASP A 135 6.33 -15.30 20.19
N THR A 136 7.05 -14.90 21.26
CA THR A 136 8.21 -14.01 21.18
C THR A 136 9.43 -14.66 20.48
N SER A 137 9.44 -15.98 20.28
CA SER A 137 10.52 -16.68 19.58
C SER A 137 10.32 -16.61 18.08
N GLU A 138 9.12 -16.98 17.61
CA GLU A 138 8.70 -16.86 16.21
C GLU A 138 8.77 -15.38 15.76
N ALA A 139 8.31 -14.45 16.60
CA ALA A 139 8.38 -13.02 16.33
C ALA A 139 9.81 -12.52 16.02
N ARG A 140 10.79 -12.93 16.84
CA ARG A 140 12.20 -12.54 16.67
C ARG A 140 12.82 -13.11 15.39
N GLN A 141 12.45 -14.33 15.00
CA GLN A 141 12.97 -14.95 13.79
C GLN A 141 12.52 -14.17 12.55
N HIS A 142 11.24 -13.83 12.50
CA HIS A 142 10.66 -13.07 11.38
C HIS A 142 11.17 -11.62 11.34
N LEU A 143 11.29 -10.94 12.47
CA LEU A 143 11.81 -9.56 12.51
C LEU A 143 13.29 -9.48 12.09
N ARG A 144 14.10 -10.51 12.32
CA ARG A 144 15.48 -10.56 11.80
C ARG A 144 15.53 -10.71 10.29
N ARG A 145 14.65 -11.53 9.71
CA ARG A 145 14.52 -11.67 8.25
C ARG A 145 14.02 -10.39 7.58
N ALA A 146 13.31 -9.53 8.31
CA ALA A 146 12.89 -8.23 7.81
C ALA A 146 14.02 -7.19 7.67
N LEU A 147 15.19 -7.46 8.27
CA LEU A 147 16.34 -6.54 8.31
C LEU A 147 17.53 -7.01 7.45
N GLY A 148 17.46 -8.21 6.89
CA GLY A 148 18.46 -8.75 5.96
C GLY A 148 18.12 -8.38 4.53
#